data_AF-Q9XDA1-F1
#
_entry.id   AF-Q9XDA1-F1
#
_cell.length_a   1.000
_cell.length_b   1.000
_cell.length_c   1.000
_cell.angle_alpha   90.00
_cell.angle_beta   90.00
_cell.angle_gamma   90.00
#
_symmetry.space_group_name_H-M   'P 1'
#
loop_
_entity.id
_entity.type
_entity.pdbx_description
1 polymer ?
#
loop_
_entity_poly.entity_id
_entity_poly.type
_entity_poly.pdbx_seq_one_letter_code
_entity_poly.pdbx_strand_id
1 'polypeptide(L)'
;MIHGGSQHRHGRPLGAPAPTSHVRGEPTTSLLGLVVKIGALGLAAALAVWAAFPLIEAANWVGVGIVAAVTALIFYVYLSPRHVPLKYLLPGTLLLIAFQILPVLYTVSTSVTNFGDGHRGDKEQAIAAIEAYSVVRTPDSPQYTLTVAADGAPDTGDLVFLLTAADGTVYAGDADGLTPLDPDDLTRGASGKIVDAEGYTVLTTAQINERSDEIADFAVPTGDGTGIRSSGLSMAYEGQATRTYQEDCDCIVDSVTGVTYTADNVNGSFVSDDGQRLLQGWRVNVGFDNFLRFVTDPATGASFRAILAWNIGFAAGTTLLVFVVGLGLAQLMHTRTLRGRTLY
;
A
#
# COMPACT_ATOMS: atom_id res chain seq x y z
N MET A 1 45.17 95.43 -0.71
CA MET A 1 43.96 96.27 -0.86
C MET A 1 42.96 95.44 -1.65
N ILE A 2 41.77 95.02 -1.21
CA ILE A 2 40.94 95.24 -0.01
C ILE A 2 39.99 94.02 0.08
N HIS A 3 39.84 93.53 1.32
CA HIS A 3 38.74 92.78 1.96
C HIS A 3 38.06 91.58 1.25
N GLY A 4 37.97 90.37 1.84
CA GLY A 4 37.91 90.03 3.27
C GLY A 4 36.46 90.10 3.77
N GLY A 5 35.75 88.98 3.78
CA GLY A 5 34.34 88.91 4.16
C GLY A 5 33.87 87.49 4.40
N SER A 6 34.31 86.92 5.53
CA SER A 6 33.76 85.71 6.14
C SER A 6 32.27 85.89 6.44
N GLN A 7 31.41 84.99 5.95
CA GLN A 7 30.13 84.73 6.57
C GLN A 7 30.01 83.26 6.97
N HIS A 8 30.28 83.03 8.25
CA HIS A 8 29.71 81.94 9.02
C HIS A 8 28.20 81.88 8.76
N ARG A 9 27.71 80.76 8.22
CA ARG A 9 26.31 80.36 8.43
C ARG A 9 26.30 79.25 9.45
N HIS A 10 25.61 79.57 10.54
CA HIS A 10 25.37 78.78 11.73
C HIS A 10 25.10 77.30 11.43
N GLY A 11 25.77 76.44 12.21
CA GLY A 11 25.42 75.03 12.31
C GLY A 11 23.95 74.88 12.66
N ARG A 12 23.23 74.09 11.85
CA ARG A 12 21.98 73.49 12.28
C ARG A 12 22.26 72.69 13.56
N PRO A 13 21.46 72.81 14.62
CA PRO A 13 21.57 71.87 15.72
C PRO A 13 21.33 70.48 15.13
N LEU A 14 22.28 69.56 15.39
CA LEU A 14 22.09 68.13 15.17
C LEU A 14 20.78 67.76 15.85
N GLY A 15 19.75 67.48 15.05
CA GLY A 15 18.47 67.02 15.55
C GLY A 15 18.72 65.82 16.44
N ALA A 16 18.13 65.84 17.63
CA ALA A 16 18.16 64.71 18.56
C ALA A 16 17.89 63.40 17.81
N PRO A 17 18.57 62.29 18.16
CA PRO A 17 18.28 61.01 17.55
C PRO A 17 16.78 60.75 17.67
N ALA A 18 16.12 60.52 16.53
CA ALA A 18 14.71 60.18 16.51
C ALA A 18 14.48 59.05 17.51
N PRO A 19 13.46 59.12 18.38
CA PRO A 19 13.15 58.01 19.25
C PRO A 19 12.90 56.81 18.34
N THR A 20 13.71 55.76 18.48
CA THR A 20 13.43 54.47 17.89
C THR A 20 12.07 54.06 18.43
N SER A 21 11.03 54.25 17.62
CA SER A 21 9.73 53.70 17.90
C SER A 21 9.90 52.19 17.86
N HIS A 22 10.16 51.61 19.03
CA HIS A 22 9.75 50.23 19.27
C HIS A 22 8.23 50.25 19.16
N VAL A 23 7.73 50.15 17.94
CA VAL A 23 6.38 49.67 17.68
C VAL A 23 6.42 48.22 18.14
N ARG A 24 6.29 48.03 19.45
CA ARG A 24 5.81 46.80 20.03
C ARG A 24 4.34 46.75 19.64
N GLY A 25 4.10 46.41 18.37
CA GLY A 25 2.78 46.05 17.90
C GLY A 25 2.38 44.85 18.73
N GLU A 26 1.46 45.06 19.66
CA GLU A 26 0.72 43.95 20.24
C GLU A 26 0.19 43.13 19.06
N PRO A 27 0.43 41.81 19.00
CA PRO A 27 -0.15 40.99 17.95
C PRO A 27 -1.66 41.01 18.17
N THR A 28 -2.36 41.91 17.47
CA THR A 28 -3.81 41.87 17.35
C THR A 28 -4.12 40.58 16.63
N THR A 29 -4.36 39.55 17.42
CA THR A 29 -4.71 38.23 16.92
C THR A 29 -6.07 38.40 16.30
N SER A 30 -6.11 38.59 14.97
CA SER A 30 -7.36 38.70 14.23
C SER A 30 -8.24 37.51 14.61
N LEU A 31 -9.47 37.76 15.06
CA LEU A 31 -10.46 36.74 15.44
C LEU A 31 -10.54 35.63 14.37
N LEU A 32 -10.48 36.02 13.10
CA LEU A 32 -10.43 35.11 11.97
C LEU A 32 -9.20 34.18 12.02
N GLY A 33 -8.02 34.72 12.30
CA GLY A 33 -6.78 33.94 12.39
C GLY A 33 -6.79 32.95 13.55
N LEU A 34 -7.43 33.30 14.67
CA LEU A 34 -7.61 32.41 15.81
C LEU A 34 -8.59 31.28 15.49
N VAL A 35 -9.73 31.60 14.86
CA VAL A 35 -10.72 30.60 14.41
C VAL A 35 -10.09 29.62 13.41
N VAL A 36 -9.38 30.13 12.40
CA VAL A 36 -8.69 29.28 11.40
C VAL A 36 -7.65 28.38 12.08
N LYS A 37 -6.86 28.91 13.02
CA LYS A 37 -5.87 28.13 13.76
C LYS A 37 -6.52 27.01 14.57
N ILE A 38 -7.59 27.30 15.32
CA ILE A 38 -8.30 26.29 16.11
C ILE A 38 -8.93 25.26 15.20
N GLY A 39 -9.57 25.68 14.10
CA GLY A 39 -10.15 24.77 13.11
C GLY A 39 -9.11 23.83 12.52
N ALA A 40 -7.94 24.33 12.12
CA ALA A 40 -6.85 23.52 11.57
C ALA A 40 -6.28 22.53 12.59
N LEU A 41 -6.08 22.94 13.84
CA LEU A 41 -5.62 22.05 14.92
C LEU A 41 -6.67 21.00 15.29
N GLY A 42 -7.95 21.40 15.31
CA GLY A 42 -9.08 20.49 15.52
C GLY A 42 -9.17 19.44 14.42
N LEU A 43 -9.01 19.84 13.16
CA LEU A 43 -8.95 18.92 12.02
C LEU A 43 -7.76 17.96 12.13
N ALA A 44 -6.57 18.46 12.48
CA ALA A 44 -5.39 17.62 12.68
C ALA A 44 -5.60 16.58 13.78
N ALA A 45 -6.21 16.96 14.90
CA ALA A 45 -6.55 16.03 15.97
C ALA A 45 -7.62 15.02 15.54
N ALA A 46 -8.66 15.46 14.83
CA ALA A 46 -9.70 14.57 14.32
C ALA A 46 -9.13 13.52 13.35
N LEU A 47 -8.25 13.93 12.44
CA LEU A 47 -7.55 13.03 11.52
C LEU A 47 -6.62 12.06 12.26
N ALA A 48 -5.91 12.53 13.29
CA ALA A 48 -5.04 11.68 14.09
C ALA A 48 -5.82 10.60 14.86
N VAL A 49 -6.95 10.97 15.46
CA VAL A 49 -7.85 10.03 16.14
C VAL A 49 -8.44 9.04 15.15
N TRP A 50 -8.95 9.53 14.01
CA TRP A 50 -9.48 8.69 12.95
C TRP A 50 -8.43 7.69 12.42
N ALA A 51 -7.19 8.13 12.21
CA ALA A 51 -6.10 7.26 11.75
C ALA A 51 -5.62 6.28 12.84
N ALA A 52 -5.77 6.60 14.12
CA ALA A 52 -5.32 5.74 15.21
C ALA A 52 -6.20 4.48 15.38
N PHE A 53 -7.50 4.57 15.15
CA PHE A 53 -8.42 3.43 15.30
C PHE A 53 -8.02 2.18 14.49
N PRO A 54 -7.87 2.26 13.14
CA PRO A 54 -7.49 1.09 12.35
C PRO A 54 -6.08 0.60 12.69
N LEU A 55 -5.18 1.48 13.14
CA LEU A 55 -3.82 1.08 13.56
C LEU A 55 -3.83 0.29 14.87
N ILE A 56 -4.73 0.62 15.81
CA ILE A 56 -4.90 -0.13 17.06
C ILE A 56 -5.55 -1.48 16.79
N GLU A 57 -6.56 -1.52 15.93
CA GLU A 57 -7.25 -2.75 15.50
C GLU A 57 -6.26 -3.74 14.86
N ALA A 58 -5.35 -3.23 14.01
CA ALA A 58 -4.28 -4.02 13.41
C ALA A 58 -3.08 -4.28 14.36
N ALA A 59 -3.18 -3.96 15.66
CA ALA A 59 -2.10 -4.07 16.65
C ALA A 59 -0.77 -3.37 16.27
N ASN A 60 -0.81 -2.39 15.37
CA ASN A 60 0.36 -1.68 14.86
C ASN A 60 0.75 -0.50 15.77
N TRP A 61 1.35 -0.83 16.92
CA TRP A 61 1.78 0.16 17.93
C TRP A 61 2.82 1.15 17.42
N VAL A 62 3.66 0.74 16.45
CA VAL A 62 4.66 1.62 15.82
C VAL A 62 3.95 2.72 15.03
N GLY A 63 2.93 2.36 14.23
CA GLY A 63 2.10 3.31 13.49
C GLY A 63 1.40 4.30 14.42
N VAL A 64 0.79 3.80 15.51
CA VAL A 64 0.15 4.64 16.53
C VAL A 64 1.16 5.63 17.14
N GLY A 65 2.36 5.16 17.47
CA GLY A 65 3.45 5.99 17.99
C GLY A 65 3.85 7.11 17.02
N ILE A 66 3.93 6.81 15.72
CA ILE A 66 4.24 7.81 14.68
C ILE A 66 3.12 8.85 14.58
N VAL A 67 1.85 8.44 14.53
CA VAL A 67 0.69 9.37 14.46
C VAL A 67 0.66 10.28 15.70
N ALA A 68 0.90 9.72 16.88
CA ALA A 68 0.98 10.49 18.12
C ALA A 68 2.14 11.48 18.09
N ALA A 69 3.33 11.07 17.64
CA ALA A 69 4.51 11.93 17.54
C ALA A 69 4.31 13.08 16.53
N VAL A 70 3.74 12.80 15.36
CA VAL A 70 3.45 13.82 14.34
C VAL A 70 2.40 14.82 14.85
N THR A 71 1.33 14.32 15.49
CA THR A 71 0.30 15.17 16.11
C THR A 71 0.88 16.05 17.21
N ALA A 72 1.68 15.46 18.12
CA ALA A 72 2.36 16.21 19.17
C ALA A 72 3.29 17.29 18.59
N LEU A 73 4.02 16.98 17.52
CA LEU A 73 4.87 17.94 16.82
C LEU A 73 4.04 19.09 16.21
N ILE A 74 2.92 18.80 15.55
CA ILE A 74 2.01 19.82 15.01
C ILE A 74 1.54 20.75 16.14
N PHE A 75 1.03 20.18 17.24
CA PHE A 75 0.55 20.95 18.38
C PHE A 75 1.67 21.78 19.01
N TYR A 76 2.84 21.19 19.23
CA TYR A 76 4.01 21.88 19.77
C TYR A 76 4.40 23.10 18.91
N VAL A 77 4.45 22.94 17.58
CA VAL A 77 4.87 24.00 16.66
C VAL A 77 3.83 25.11 16.57
N TYR A 78 2.55 24.78 16.43
CA TYR A 78 1.49 25.78 16.24
C TYR A 78 1.03 26.44 17.53
N LEU A 79 1.12 25.77 18.69
CA LEU A 79 0.85 26.38 19.99
C LEU A 79 2.03 27.20 20.51
N SER A 80 3.27 26.86 20.12
CA SER A 80 4.46 27.62 20.54
C SER A 80 4.53 29.01 19.86
N PRO A 81 4.82 30.08 20.62
CA PRO A 81 5.02 31.42 20.05
C PRO A 81 6.39 31.58 19.37
N ARG A 82 7.38 30.70 19.63
CA ARG A 82 8.77 30.90 19.21
C ARG A 82 9.10 30.37 17.80
N HIS A 83 8.45 29.30 17.36
CA HIS A 83 8.81 28.58 16.14
C HIS A 83 8.12 29.13 14.87
N VAL A 84 8.29 30.43 14.59
CA VAL A 84 7.64 31.07 13.43
C VAL A 84 8.06 30.43 12.08
N PRO A 85 9.35 30.14 11.80
CA PRO A 85 9.73 29.52 10.52
C PRO A 85 9.14 28.12 10.32
N LEU A 86 9.09 27.32 11.38
CA LEU A 86 8.64 25.93 11.30
C LEU A 86 7.16 25.82 10.95
N LYS A 87 6.33 26.81 11.31
CA LYS A 87 4.90 26.85 10.94
C LYS A 87 4.67 26.92 9.42
N TYR A 88 5.63 27.43 8.65
CA TYR A 88 5.56 27.49 7.19
C TYR A 88 6.12 26.23 6.52
N LEU A 89 7.18 25.65 7.10
CA LEU A 89 7.84 24.47 6.55
C LEU A 89 7.11 23.17 6.87
N LEU A 90 6.54 23.06 8.08
CA LEU A 90 5.99 21.82 8.61
C LEU A 90 4.93 21.18 7.71
N PRO A 91 3.89 21.88 7.21
CA PRO A 91 2.89 21.23 6.35
C PRO A 91 3.51 20.68 5.06
N GLY A 92 4.36 21.46 4.39
CA GLY A 92 5.04 21.01 3.16
C GLY A 92 6.02 19.86 3.42
N THR A 93 6.73 19.89 4.55
CA THR A 93 7.71 18.85 4.92
C THR A 93 7.01 17.54 5.27
N LEU A 94 5.88 17.58 5.99
CA LEU A 94 5.10 16.38 6.27
C LEU A 94 4.57 15.74 4.99
N LEU A 95 4.04 16.54 4.07
CA LEU A 95 3.58 16.05 2.76
C LEU A 95 4.74 15.46 1.95
N LEU A 96 5.90 16.13 1.92
CA LEU A 96 7.09 15.62 1.24
C LEU A 96 7.56 14.30 1.86
N ILE A 97 7.57 14.17 3.19
CA ILE A 97 7.94 12.92 3.84
C ILE A 97 6.94 11.82 3.48
N ALA A 98 5.64 12.08 3.66
CA ALA A 98 4.60 11.09 3.48
C ALA A 98 4.46 10.61 2.02
N PHE A 99 4.51 11.53 1.06
CA PHE A 99 4.21 11.23 -0.34
C PHE A 99 5.43 11.11 -1.25
N GLN A 100 6.62 11.55 -0.81
CA GLN A 100 7.85 11.41 -1.60
C GLN A 100 8.88 10.52 -0.92
N ILE A 101 9.24 10.80 0.35
CA ILE A 101 10.33 10.06 1.01
C ILE A 101 9.89 8.63 1.34
N LEU A 102 8.71 8.43 1.94
CA LEU A 102 8.26 7.09 2.31
C LEU A 102 8.09 6.16 1.08
N PRO A 103 7.46 6.58 -0.04
CA PRO A 103 7.40 5.73 -1.23
C PRO A 103 8.78 5.39 -1.81
N VAL A 104 9.73 6.33 -1.78
CA VAL A 104 11.11 6.08 -2.21
C VAL A 104 11.79 5.06 -1.30
N LEU A 105 11.70 5.22 0.03
CA LEU A 105 12.27 4.29 0.98
C LEU A 105 11.63 2.90 0.88
N TYR A 106 10.32 2.83 0.68
CA TYR A 106 9.62 1.57 0.43
C TYR A 106 10.14 0.90 -0.84
N THR A 107 10.27 1.65 -1.93
CA THR A 107 10.81 1.13 -3.20
C THR A 107 12.24 0.62 -3.03
N VAL A 108 13.09 1.35 -2.31
CA VAL A 108 14.47 0.94 -2.01
C VAL A 108 14.48 -0.32 -1.14
N SER A 109 13.64 -0.38 -0.10
CA SER A 109 13.51 -1.57 0.76
C SER A 109 13.03 -2.79 -0.03
N THR A 110 12.10 -2.62 -0.96
CA THR A 110 11.62 -3.71 -1.82
C THR A 110 12.67 -4.13 -2.84
N SER A 111 13.51 -3.20 -3.33
CA SER A 111 14.54 -3.50 -4.33
C SER A 111 15.65 -4.45 -3.85
N VAL A 112 15.84 -4.59 -2.54
CA VAL A 112 16.79 -5.56 -1.94
C VAL A 112 16.13 -6.90 -1.60
N THR A 113 14.89 -7.11 -2.02
CA THR A 113 14.17 -8.38 -1.85
C THR A 113 13.94 -9.08 -3.18
N ASN A 114 13.58 -10.35 -3.15
CA ASN A 114 13.13 -11.10 -4.33
C ASN A 114 11.67 -10.79 -4.74
N PHE A 115 11.09 -9.67 -4.27
CA PHE A 115 9.69 -9.34 -4.54
C PHE A 115 9.39 -9.33 -6.04
N GLY A 116 8.46 -10.17 -6.45
CA GLY A 116 8.16 -10.40 -7.85
C GLY A 116 7.06 -11.44 -8.02
N ASP A 117 6.98 -12.01 -9.21
CA ASP A 117 5.98 -13.04 -9.48
C ASP A 117 6.26 -14.30 -8.65
N GLY A 118 5.23 -14.82 -8.01
CA GLY A 118 5.33 -15.92 -7.05
C GLY A 118 5.95 -15.57 -5.69
N HIS A 119 6.43 -14.35 -5.43
CA HIS A 119 7.13 -13.99 -4.17
C HIS A 119 6.57 -12.70 -3.55
N ARG A 120 5.27 -12.69 -3.26
CA ARG A 120 4.56 -11.49 -2.79
C ARG A 120 4.34 -11.44 -1.28
N GLY A 121 4.10 -12.60 -0.69
CA GLY A 121 3.71 -12.77 0.71
C GLY A 121 4.83 -13.26 1.62
N ASP A 122 4.46 -13.61 2.83
CA ASP A 122 5.27 -14.41 3.75
C ASP A 122 5.19 -15.90 3.40
N LYS A 123 5.87 -16.73 4.21
CA LYS A 123 6.01 -18.16 3.95
C LYS A 123 4.70 -18.90 4.21
N GLU A 124 3.98 -18.47 5.24
CA GLU A 124 2.70 -19.02 5.67
C GLU A 124 1.66 -18.82 4.56
N GLN A 125 1.60 -17.63 3.96
CA GLN A 125 0.76 -17.33 2.80
C GLN A 125 1.16 -18.17 1.58
N ALA A 126 2.46 -18.39 1.36
CA ALA A 126 2.93 -19.23 0.26
C ALA A 126 2.53 -20.70 0.46
N ILE A 127 2.66 -21.24 1.67
CA ILE A 127 2.23 -22.60 2.03
C ILE A 127 0.74 -22.75 1.79
N ALA A 128 -0.08 -21.86 2.36
CA ALA A 128 -1.53 -21.91 2.21
C ALA A 128 -1.96 -21.87 0.74
N ALA A 129 -1.33 -21.04 -0.08
CA ALA A 129 -1.59 -21.00 -1.51
C ALA A 129 -1.22 -22.33 -2.21
N ILE A 130 -0.06 -22.92 -1.88
CA ILE A 130 0.37 -24.19 -2.48
C ILE A 130 -0.60 -25.32 -2.14
N GLU A 131 -1.03 -25.41 -0.89
CA GLU A 131 -1.98 -26.43 -0.43
C GLU A 131 -3.33 -26.23 -1.10
N ALA A 132 -3.86 -25.00 -1.11
CA ALA A 132 -5.13 -24.65 -1.75
C ALA A 132 -5.14 -25.01 -3.24
N TYR A 133 -4.09 -24.69 -3.99
CA TYR A 133 -3.98 -25.03 -5.42
C TYR A 133 -3.78 -26.53 -5.70
N SER A 134 -3.49 -27.33 -4.67
CA SER A 134 -3.23 -28.76 -4.82
C SER A 134 -4.42 -29.66 -4.47
N VAL A 135 -5.57 -29.10 -4.09
CA VAL A 135 -6.75 -29.89 -3.71
C VAL A 135 -7.32 -30.61 -4.93
N VAL A 136 -7.40 -31.94 -4.83
CA VAL A 136 -7.99 -32.79 -5.87
C VAL A 136 -9.14 -33.60 -5.28
N ARG A 137 -10.17 -33.84 -6.09
CA ARG A 137 -11.29 -34.71 -5.76
C ARG A 137 -10.83 -36.16 -5.64
N THR A 138 -11.11 -36.81 -4.51
CA THR A 138 -10.91 -38.25 -4.33
C THR A 138 -12.15 -39.02 -4.80
N PRO A 139 -12.03 -40.32 -5.18
CA PRO A 139 -13.17 -41.11 -5.64
C PRO A 139 -14.31 -41.22 -4.62
N ASP A 140 -13.96 -41.20 -3.33
CA ASP A 140 -14.89 -41.27 -2.21
C ASP A 140 -15.24 -39.87 -1.64
N SER A 141 -14.84 -38.78 -2.32
CA SER A 141 -15.10 -37.41 -1.87
C SER A 141 -16.58 -37.18 -1.57
N PRO A 142 -16.92 -36.81 -0.31
CA PRO A 142 -18.22 -36.28 0.02
C PRO A 142 -18.60 -35.14 -0.91
N GLN A 143 -19.82 -35.20 -1.45
CA GLN A 143 -20.39 -34.13 -2.26
C GLN A 143 -21.40 -33.36 -1.43
N TYR A 144 -21.37 -32.05 -1.59
CA TYR A 144 -22.28 -31.12 -0.95
C TYR A 144 -23.07 -30.37 -2.01
N THR A 145 -24.34 -30.12 -1.73
CA THR A 145 -25.10 -29.13 -2.48
C THR A 145 -24.66 -27.76 -2.03
N LEU A 146 -24.17 -26.94 -2.95
CA LEU A 146 -23.60 -25.62 -2.67
C LEU A 146 -24.61 -24.50 -2.96
N THR A 147 -24.72 -23.60 -2.00
CA THR A 147 -25.20 -22.23 -2.17
C THR A 147 -24.07 -21.28 -1.76
N VAL A 148 -23.70 -20.35 -2.65
CA VAL A 148 -22.72 -19.31 -2.33
C VAL A 148 -23.44 -18.15 -1.65
N ALA A 149 -22.95 -17.75 -0.49
CA ALA A 149 -23.43 -16.63 0.29
C ALA A 149 -22.26 -15.70 0.66
N ALA A 150 -22.59 -14.54 1.22
CA ALA A 150 -21.64 -13.66 1.86
C ALA A 150 -22.07 -13.43 3.32
N ASP A 151 -21.10 -13.35 4.23
CA ASP A 151 -21.31 -12.78 5.56
C ASP A 151 -21.39 -11.25 5.43
N GLY A 152 -22.56 -10.69 5.71
CA GLY A 152 -22.84 -9.27 5.51
C GLY A 152 -23.23 -8.91 4.08
N ALA A 153 -22.58 -7.89 3.50
CA ALA A 153 -23.00 -7.31 2.22
C ALA A 153 -22.64 -8.23 1.02
N PRO A 154 -23.52 -8.38 0.01
CA PRO A 154 -23.29 -9.32 -1.11
C PRO A 154 -21.97 -9.12 -1.88
N ASP A 155 -21.56 -7.86 -2.05
CA ASP A 155 -20.48 -7.48 -2.96
C ASP A 155 -19.13 -7.35 -2.23
N THR A 156 -19.14 -7.16 -0.91
CA THR A 156 -17.92 -6.89 -0.11
C THR A 156 -17.77 -7.78 1.12
N GLY A 157 -18.79 -8.56 1.47
CA GLY A 157 -18.76 -9.51 2.56
C GLY A 157 -17.94 -10.74 2.23
N ASP A 158 -17.41 -11.37 3.27
CA ASP A 158 -16.58 -12.57 3.14
C ASP A 158 -17.40 -13.73 2.56
N LEU A 159 -16.80 -14.49 1.64
CA LEU A 159 -17.49 -15.62 1.01
C LEU A 159 -17.77 -16.71 2.03
N VAL A 160 -19.00 -17.21 2.01
CA VAL A 160 -19.44 -18.35 2.81
C VAL A 160 -20.08 -19.37 1.90
N PHE A 161 -19.64 -20.61 2.00
CA PHE A 161 -20.27 -21.75 1.35
C PHE A 161 -21.32 -22.34 2.27
N LEU A 162 -22.60 -22.18 1.91
CA LEU A 162 -23.69 -22.88 2.55
C LEU A 162 -23.81 -24.27 1.91
N LEU A 163 -23.55 -25.30 2.70
CA LEU A 163 -23.34 -26.67 2.25
C LEU A 163 -24.40 -27.59 2.84
N THR A 164 -25.09 -28.34 1.98
CA THR A 164 -25.97 -29.45 2.40
C THR A 164 -25.29 -30.77 2.07
N ALA A 165 -25.00 -31.58 3.10
CA ALA A 165 -24.44 -32.92 2.97
C ALA A 165 -25.50 -33.95 2.51
N ALA A 166 -25.05 -35.13 2.07
CA ALA A 166 -25.92 -36.19 1.57
C ALA A 166 -26.86 -36.80 2.63
N ASP A 167 -26.47 -36.73 3.91
CA ASP A 167 -27.28 -37.14 5.06
C ASP A 167 -28.33 -36.07 5.46
N GLY A 168 -28.31 -34.90 4.82
CA GLY A 168 -29.19 -33.77 5.10
C GLY A 168 -28.66 -32.80 6.15
N THR A 169 -27.44 -33.02 6.68
CA THR A 169 -26.79 -32.06 7.57
C THR A 169 -26.38 -30.81 6.78
N VAL A 170 -26.41 -29.66 7.45
CA VAL A 170 -26.18 -28.34 6.85
C VAL A 170 -25.07 -27.62 7.58
N TYR A 171 -24.21 -26.96 6.82
CA TYR A 171 -23.02 -26.28 7.32
C TYR A 171 -22.86 -24.91 6.65
N ALA A 172 -22.30 -23.96 7.38
CA ALA A 172 -21.66 -22.78 6.85
C ALA A 172 -20.15 -23.02 6.81
N GLY A 173 -19.54 -22.88 5.64
CA GLY A 173 -18.11 -23.00 5.44
C GLY A 173 -17.49 -21.66 5.10
N ASP A 174 -16.59 -21.18 5.96
CA ASP A 174 -15.83 -19.95 5.77
C ASP A 174 -14.32 -20.25 5.70
N ALA A 175 -13.48 -19.21 5.79
CA ALA A 175 -12.02 -19.36 5.79
C ALA A 175 -11.47 -20.02 7.07
N ASP A 176 -12.23 -20.00 8.16
CA ASP A 176 -11.85 -20.56 9.46
C ASP A 176 -12.30 -22.02 9.60
N GLY A 177 -13.32 -22.44 8.85
CA GLY A 177 -13.68 -23.84 8.65
C GLY A 177 -15.17 -24.10 8.50
N LEU A 178 -15.61 -25.27 8.95
CA LEU A 178 -17.01 -25.70 8.90
C LEU A 178 -17.73 -25.45 10.24
N THR A 179 -18.80 -24.67 10.20
CA THR A 179 -19.72 -24.46 11.31
C THR A 179 -21.07 -25.13 11.01
N PRO A 180 -21.55 -26.05 11.86
CA PRO A 180 -22.89 -26.63 11.71
C PRO A 180 -23.98 -25.55 11.82
N LEU A 181 -24.98 -25.61 10.94
CA LEU A 181 -26.15 -24.74 11.00
C LEU A 181 -27.35 -25.47 11.60
N ASP A 182 -28.19 -24.75 12.33
CA ASP A 182 -29.47 -25.28 12.80
C ASP A 182 -30.47 -25.29 11.62
N PRO A 183 -31.13 -26.43 11.32
CA PRO A 183 -32.18 -26.49 10.31
C PRO A 183 -33.34 -25.50 10.53
N ASP A 184 -33.57 -25.04 11.77
CA ASP A 184 -34.64 -24.10 12.10
C ASP A 184 -34.33 -22.65 11.66
N ASP A 185 -33.03 -22.31 11.48
CA ASP A 185 -32.56 -20.97 11.13
C ASP A 185 -32.35 -20.78 9.61
N LEU A 186 -32.85 -21.72 8.79
CA LEU A 186 -32.68 -21.68 7.35
C LEU A 186 -33.86 -22.24 6.56
N THR A 187 -33.98 -21.79 5.32
CA THR A 187 -34.96 -22.30 4.36
C THR A 187 -34.26 -23.11 3.29
N ARG A 188 -34.74 -24.34 3.05
CA ARG A 188 -34.28 -25.20 1.96
C ARG A 188 -35.26 -25.21 0.79
N GLY A 189 -34.72 -25.06 -0.41
CA GLY A 189 -35.43 -25.26 -1.66
C GLY A 189 -35.63 -26.75 -1.98
N ALA A 190 -36.53 -27.05 -2.91
CA ALA A 190 -36.86 -28.42 -3.34
C ALA A 190 -35.66 -29.22 -3.91
N SER A 191 -34.58 -28.54 -4.30
CA SER A 191 -33.34 -29.15 -4.79
C SER A 191 -32.31 -29.47 -3.70
N GLY A 192 -32.63 -29.21 -2.43
CA GLY A 192 -31.68 -29.35 -1.31
C GLY A 192 -30.74 -28.16 -1.13
N LYS A 193 -30.83 -27.15 -2.01
CA LYS A 193 -30.13 -25.87 -1.85
C LYS A 193 -30.70 -25.07 -0.69
N ILE A 194 -29.84 -24.44 0.09
CA ILE A 194 -30.24 -23.42 1.06
C ILE A 194 -30.57 -22.16 0.25
N VAL A 195 -31.78 -21.64 0.43
CA VAL A 195 -32.26 -20.44 -0.29
C VAL A 195 -32.26 -19.19 0.60
N ASP A 196 -32.21 -19.39 1.91
CA ASP A 196 -32.14 -18.35 2.93
C ASP A 196 -31.55 -18.96 4.20
N ALA A 197 -30.71 -18.20 4.92
CA ALA A 197 -30.11 -18.60 6.20
C ALA A 197 -29.88 -17.36 7.05
N GLU A 198 -30.22 -17.42 8.34
CA GLU A 198 -30.03 -16.29 9.25
C GLU A 198 -28.54 -15.91 9.36
N GLY A 199 -28.24 -14.61 9.26
CA GLY A 199 -26.88 -14.10 9.30
C GLY A 199 -26.12 -14.11 7.97
N TYR A 200 -26.62 -14.80 6.93
CA TYR A 200 -25.93 -14.90 5.64
C TYR A 200 -26.76 -14.36 4.49
N THR A 201 -26.11 -13.65 3.57
CA THR A 201 -26.75 -13.13 2.36
C THR A 201 -26.47 -14.04 1.18
N VAL A 202 -27.47 -14.78 0.71
CA VAL A 202 -27.33 -15.65 -0.47
C VAL A 202 -27.09 -14.82 -1.74
N LEU A 203 -26.04 -15.15 -2.48
CA LEU A 203 -25.66 -14.41 -3.68
C LEU A 203 -26.51 -14.80 -4.90
N THR A 204 -26.84 -13.81 -5.73
CA THR A 204 -27.50 -14.04 -7.02
C THR A 204 -26.50 -14.55 -8.06
N THR A 205 -26.99 -15.15 -9.14
CA THR A 205 -26.15 -15.61 -10.26
C THR A 205 -25.28 -14.48 -10.86
N ALA A 206 -25.78 -13.24 -10.89
CA ALA A 206 -25.00 -12.10 -11.37
C ALA A 206 -23.79 -11.82 -10.47
N GLN A 207 -24.01 -11.77 -9.15
CA GLN A 207 -22.96 -11.53 -8.15
C GLN A 207 -21.93 -12.67 -8.09
N ILE A 208 -22.40 -13.92 -8.23
CA ILE A 208 -21.53 -15.10 -8.33
C ILE A 208 -20.61 -15.00 -9.56
N ASN A 209 -21.13 -14.54 -10.70
CA ASN A 209 -20.32 -14.38 -11.90
C ASN A 209 -19.29 -13.24 -11.73
N GLU A 210 -19.67 -12.15 -11.06
CA GLU A 210 -18.76 -11.04 -10.76
C GLU A 210 -17.63 -11.45 -9.80
N ARG A 211 -17.89 -12.38 -8.88
CA ARG A 211 -16.93 -12.93 -7.90
C ARG A 211 -16.39 -14.31 -8.29
N SER A 212 -16.44 -14.66 -9.57
CA SER A 212 -16.15 -16.03 -10.04
C SER A 212 -14.71 -16.48 -9.78
N ASP A 213 -13.73 -15.59 -9.93
CA ASP A 213 -12.32 -15.88 -9.62
C ASP A 213 -12.13 -16.15 -8.11
N GLU A 214 -12.76 -15.33 -7.26
CA GLU A 214 -12.71 -15.47 -5.82
C GLU A 214 -13.34 -16.80 -5.36
N ILE A 215 -14.52 -17.15 -5.91
CA ILE A 215 -15.21 -18.42 -5.63
C ILE A 215 -14.42 -19.62 -6.14
N ALA A 216 -13.70 -19.46 -7.26
CA ALA A 216 -12.87 -20.51 -7.82
C ALA A 216 -11.65 -20.79 -6.93
N ASP A 217 -11.06 -19.75 -6.34
CA ASP A 217 -9.91 -19.85 -5.43
C ASP A 217 -10.30 -20.23 -4.00
N PHE A 218 -11.53 -19.91 -3.58
CA PHE A 218 -12.04 -20.18 -2.24
C PHE A 218 -12.11 -21.68 -1.93
N ALA A 219 -11.61 -22.04 -0.75
CA ALA A 219 -11.67 -23.38 -0.20
C ALA A 219 -11.98 -23.29 1.30
N VAL A 220 -12.92 -24.11 1.77
CA VAL A 220 -13.27 -24.20 3.18
C VAL A 220 -12.41 -25.29 3.81
N PRO A 221 -11.56 -25.00 4.82
CA PRO A 221 -10.76 -26.03 5.47
C PRO A 221 -11.64 -26.95 6.32
N THR A 222 -11.43 -28.27 6.22
CA THR A 222 -12.19 -29.27 7.01
C THR A 222 -11.33 -30.03 8.02
N GLY A 223 -10.03 -29.74 8.08
CA GLY A 223 -9.03 -30.39 8.94
C GLY A 223 -8.13 -31.35 8.16
N ASP A 224 -7.03 -31.83 8.75
CA ASP A 224 -6.16 -32.91 8.21
C ASP A 224 -5.74 -32.81 6.72
N GLY A 225 -5.58 -31.58 6.19
CA GLY A 225 -5.23 -31.35 4.79
C GLY A 225 -6.38 -31.62 3.80
N THR A 226 -7.62 -31.72 4.28
CA THR A 226 -8.84 -31.75 3.47
C THR A 226 -9.52 -30.39 3.43
N GLY A 227 -10.16 -30.12 2.30
CA GLY A 227 -10.87 -28.86 2.09
C GLY A 227 -11.98 -29.01 1.08
N ILE A 228 -13.06 -28.26 1.30
CA ILE A 228 -14.21 -28.24 0.40
C ILE A 228 -14.03 -27.15 -0.64
N ARG A 229 -14.05 -27.55 -1.91
CA ARG A 229 -14.00 -26.62 -3.06
C ARG A 229 -15.28 -26.69 -3.86
N SER A 230 -15.62 -25.57 -4.49
CA SER A 230 -16.73 -25.51 -5.43
C SER A 230 -16.43 -26.37 -6.68
N SER A 231 -17.45 -27.06 -7.17
CA SER A 231 -17.48 -27.74 -8.47
C SER A 231 -18.64 -27.18 -9.26
N GLY A 232 -18.41 -26.03 -9.90
CA GLY A 232 -19.47 -25.22 -10.48
C GLY A 232 -20.27 -24.45 -9.42
N LEU A 233 -21.47 -23.99 -9.77
CA LEU A 233 -22.26 -23.07 -8.94
C LEU A 233 -23.27 -23.73 -8.00
N SER A 234 -23.32 -25.06 -7.99
CA SER A 234 -24.36 -25.81 -7.27
C SER A 234 -23.86 -27.02 -6.51
N MET A 235 -22.60 -27.40 -6.70
CA MET A 235 -21.99 -28.52 -6.03
C MET A 235 -20.66 -28.07 -5.42
N ALA A 236 -20.31 -28.66 -4.30
CA ALA A 236 -18.96 -28.63 -3.76
C ALA A 236 -18.53 -30.06 -3.44
N TYR A 237 -17.23 -30.28 -3.39
CA TYR A 237 -16.66 -31.57 -2.99
C TYR A 237 -15.59 -31.33 -1.94
N GLU A 238 -15.53 -32.22 -0.97
CA GLU A 238 -14.38 -32.31 -0.06
C GLU A 238 -13.26 -33.06 -0.77
N GLY A 239 -12.19 -32.35 -1.08
CA GLY A 239 -10.97 -32.91 -1.66
C GLY A 239 -9.85 -32.97 -0.62
N GLN A 240 -8.77 -33.64 -0.99
CA GLN A 240 -7.54 -33.62 -0.20
C GLN A 240 -6.48 -32.82 -0.94
N ALA A 241 -5.75 -31.98 -0.21
CA ALA A 241 -4.55 -31.34 -0.73
C ALA A 241 -3.56 -32.42 -1.14
N THR A 242 -3.20 -32.45 -2.42
CA THR A 242 -2.18 -33.38 -2.93
C THR A 242 -0.79 -32.92 -2.55
N ARG A 243 -0.63 -31.69 -2.06
CA ARG A 243 0.61 -31.16 -1.50
C ARG A 243 0.33 -30.69 -0.09
N THR A 244 1.11 -31.18 0.85
CA THR A 244 0.94 -30.86 2.28
C THR A 244 2.27 -30.43 2.86
N TYR A 245 2.24 -29.34 3.62
CA TYR A 245 3.40 -28.88 4.35
C TYR A 245 3.66 -29.73 5.59
N GLN A 246 4.93 -30.00 5.83
CA GLN A 246 5.44 -30.80 6.94
C GLN A 246 6.43 -29.94 7.75
N GLU A 247 6.05 -29.61 8.99
CA GLU A 247 6.83 -28.75 9.87
C GLU A 247 8.17 -29.35 10.30
N ASP A 248 8.28 -30.68 10.36
CA ASP A 248 9.46 -31.41 10.85
C ASP A 248 10.64 -31.34 9.88
N CYS A 249 10.37 -31.35 8.57
CA CYS A 249 11.37 -31.23 7.51
C CYS A 249 11.43 -29.82 6.89
N ASP A 250 10.51 -28.92 7.24
CA ASP A 250 10.29 -27.65 6.53
C ASP A 250 10.15 -27.87 5.02
N CYS A 251 9.23 -28.76 4.65
CA CYS A 251 9.09 -29.24 3.28
C CYS A 251 7.62 -29.46 2.87
N ILE A 252 7.35 -29.45 1.57
CA ILE A 252 6.05 -29.78 1.00
C ILE A 252 6.15 -31.12 0.30
N VAL A 253 5.30 -32.06 0.69
CA VAL A 253 5.28 -33.41 0.13
C VAL A 253 4.09 -33.53 -0.82
N ASP A 254 4.37 -33.90 -2.07
CA ASP A 254 3.35 -34.18 -3.07
C ASP A 254 2.94 -35.67 -2.97
N SER A 255 1.73 -35.95 -2.50
CA SER A 255 1.22 -37.30 -2.26
C SER A 255 0.92 -38.09 -3.54
N VAL A 256 0.83 -37.42 -4.69
CA VAL A 256 0.59 -38.06 -6.00
C VAL A 256 1.90 -38.52 -6.63
N THR A 257 2.93 -37.68 -6.59
CA THR A 257 4.23 -37.94 -7.22
C THR A 257 5.27 -38.51 -6.26
N GLY A 258 5.07 -38.34 -4.95
CA GLY A 258 6.04 -38.67 -3.90
C GLY A 258 7.20 -37.69 -3.80
N VAL A 259 7.20 -36.60 -4.59
CA VAL A 259 8.28 -35.62 -4.60
C VAL A 259 8.20 -34.75 -3.35
N THR A 260 9.34 -34.57 -2.69
CA THR A 260 9.49 -33.65 -1.56
C THR A 260 10.16 -32.37 -2.04
N TYR A 261 9.56 -31.22 -1.71
CA TYR A 261 10.09 -29.89 -1.99
C TYR A 261 10.54 -29.24 -0.69
N THR A 262 11.84 -29.08 -0.49
CA THR A 262 12.41 -28.50 0.72
C THR A 262 12.44 -26.98 0.63
N ALA A 263 12.21 -26.28 1.74
CA ALA A 263 12.30 -24.83 1.78
C ALA A 263 13.73 -24.31 1.54
N ASP A 264 13.92 -23.57 0.45
CA ASP A 264 15.10 -22.75 0.20
C ASP A 264 14.87 -21.34 0.74
N ASN A 265 15.27 -21.12 2.00
CA ASN A 265 15.14 -19.84 2.68
C ASN A 265 16.07 -18.74 2.11
N VAL A 266 17.03 -19.08 1.24
CA VAL A 266 17.91 -18.09 0.59
C VAL A 266 17.20 -17.44 -0.59
N ASN A 267 16.50 -18.25 -1.39
CA ASN A 267 15.76 -17.77 -2.56
C ASN A 267 14.27 -17.51 -2.30
N GLY A 268 13.74 -18.02 -1.19
CA GLY A 268 12.34 -17.89 -0.81
C GLY A 268 11.42 -18.82 -1.60
N SER A 269 11.82 -20.07 -1.83
CA SER A 269 11.04 -21.02 -2.65
C SER A 269 11.13 -22.45 -2.14
N PHE A 270 10.12 -23.28 -2.41
CA PHE A 270 10.21 -24.73 -2.19
C PHE A 270 10.82 -25.42 -3.41
N VAL A 271 11.85 -26.25 -3.21
CA VAL A 271 12.67 -26.85 -4.28
C VAL A 271 12.81 -28.36 -4.08
N SER A 272 12.62 -29.15 -5.13
CA SER A 272 12.88 -30.59 -5.10
C SER A 272 14.37 -30.90 -5.21
N ASP A 273 14.75 -32.15 -4.91
CA ASP A 273 16.15 -32.62 -5.06
C ASP A 273 16.69 -32.47 -6.50
N ASP A 274 15.81 -32.53 -7.50
CA ASP A 274 16.14 -32.34 -8.92
C ASP A 274 16.22 -30.85 -9.33
N GLY A 275 16.00 -29.92 -8.39
CA GLY A 275 16.05 -28.48 -8.61
C GLY A 275 14.76 -27.87 -9.16
N GLN A 276 13.65 -28.62 -9.23
CA GLN A 276 12.34 -28.08 -9.65
C GLN A 276 11.77 -27.23 -8.53
N ARG A 277 11.30 -26.02 -8.87
CA ARG A 277 10.73 -25.07 -7.91
C ARG A 277 9.22 -25.04 -7.99
N LEU A 278 8.56 -24.95 -6.84
CA LEU A 278 7.14 -24.59 -6.80
C LEU A 278 6.96 -23.13 -7.25
N LEU A 279 5.84 -22.86 -7.93
CA LEU A 279 5.54 -21.54 -8.50
C LEU A 279 5.34 -20.46 -7.43
N GLN A 280 4.76 -20.85 -6.29
CA GLN A 280 4.57 -19.96 -5.15
C GLN A 280 5.77 -20.08 -4.21
N GLY A 281 6.26 -18.94 -3.78
CA GLY A 281 7.35 -18.74 -2.83
C GLY A 281 7.05 -17.53 -1.95
N TRP A 282 8.02 -17.14 -1.14
CA TRP A 282 7.88 -16.05 -0.17
C TRP A 282 8.95 -15.00 -0.33
N ARG A 283 8.64 -13.81 0.17
CA ARG A 283 9.56 -12.69 0.10
C ARG A 283 10.72 -12.90 1.07
N VAL A 284 11.93 -12.87 0.54
CA VAL A 284 13.18 -12.89 1.31
C VAL A 284 14.09 -11.72 0.90
N ASN A 285 14.98 -11.35 1.81
CA ASN A 285 15.99 -10.33 1.55
C ASN A 285 17.16 -10.95 0.79
N VAL A 286 17.38 -10.50 -0.45
CA VAL A 286 18.47 -10.96 -1.33
C VAL A 286 19.64 -9.94 -1.35
N GLY A 287 19.58 -8.93 -0.49
CA GLY A 287 20.61 -7.91 -0.39
C GLY A 287 20.82 -7.15 -1.70
N PHE A 288 22.06 -7.17 -2.21
CA PHE A 288 22.44 -6.42 -3.41
C PHE A 288 22.42 -7.25 -4.70
N ASP A 289 21.96 -8.50 -4.65
CA ASP A 289 22.04 -9.42 -5.80
C ASP A 289 21.30 -8.89 -7.03
N ASN A 290 20.13 -8.26 -6.83
CA ASN A 290 19.38 -7.58 -7.88
C ASN A 290 20.20 -6.51 -8.61
N PHE A 291 21.06 -5.78 -7.90
CA PHE A 291 21.90 -4.72 -8.46
C PHE A 291 23.14 -5.28 -9.14
N LEU A 292 23.80 -6.26 -8.50
CA LEU A 292 24.99 -6.93 -9.03
C LEU A 292 24.70 -7.60 -10.37
N ARG A 293 23.52 -8.19 -10.54
CA ARG A 293 23.11 -8.85 -11.78
C ARG A 293 23.21 -7.94 -13.01
N PHE A 294 22.85 -6.66 -12.91
CA PHE A 294 22.98 -5.71 -14.04
C PHE A 294 24.44 -5.44 -14.45
N VAL A 295 25.39 -5.68 -13.56
CA VAL A 295 26.82 -5.46 -13.81
C VAL A 295 27.49 -6.75 -14.25
N THR A 296 27.16 -7.88 -13.62
CA THR A 296 27.83 -9.17 -13.81
C THR A 296 27.26 -9.98 -14.96
N ASP A 297 25.97 -9.84 -15.29
CA ASP A 297 25.33 -10.55 -16.39
C ASP A 297 25.69 -9.89 -17.74
N PRO A 298 26.41 -10.58 -18.65
CA PRO A 298 26.82 -10.01 -19.93
C PRO A 298 25.65 -9.61 -20.83
N ALA A 299 24.55 -10.37 -20.81
CA ALA A 299 23.39 -10.14 -21.67
C ALA A 299 22.61 -8.91 -21.19
N THR A 300 22.35 -8.84 -19.89
CA THR A 300 21.58 -7.73 -19.29
C THR A 300 22.41 -6.45 -19.23
N GLY A 301 23.68 -6.55 -18.84
CA GLY A 301 24.54 -5.39 -18.61
C GLY A 301 24.91 -4.62 -19.88
N ALA A 302 25.05 -5.29 -21.03
CA ALA A 302 25.31 -4.63 -22.30
C ALA A 302 24.15 -3.70 -22.71
N SER A 303 22.92 -4.23 -22.69
CA SER A 303 21.71 -3.47 -23.00
C SER A 303 21.49 -2.33 -22.02
N PHE A 304 21.68 -2.59 -20.71
CA PHE A 304 21.55 -1.57 -19.67
C PHE A 304 22.48 -0.37 -19.90
N ARG A 305 23.77 -0.60 -20.15
CA ARG A 305 24.75 0.49 -20.38
C ARG A 305 24.43 1.30 -21.62
N ALA A 306 23.99 0.66 -22.70
CA ALA A 306 23.60 1.34 -23.93
C ALA A 306 22.39 2.27 -23.70
N ILE A 307 21.34 1.76 -23.02
CA ILE A 307 20.15 2.53 -22.67
C ILE A 307 20.50 3.67 -21.71
N LEU A 308 21.34 3.41 -20.71
CA LEU A 308 21.77 4.43 -19.74
C LEU A 308 22.53 5.57 -20.42
N ALA A 309 23.49 5.26 -21.29
CA ALA A 309 24.25 6.26 -22.04
C ALA A 309 23.35 7.10 -22.95
N TRP A 310 22.40 6.45 -23.63
CA TRP A 310 21.40 7.13 -24.44
C TRP A 310 20.53 8.06 -23.59
N ASN A 311 19.97 7.58 -22.48
CA ASN A 311 19.10 8.38 -21.62
C ASN A 311 19.81 9.61 -21.04
N ILE A 312 21.08 9.46 -20.62
CA ILE A 312 21.89 10.59 -20.13
C ILE A 312 22.16 11.58 -21.27
N GLY A 313 22.60 11.09 -22.43
CA GLY A 313 22.87 11.94 -23.60
C GLY A 313 21.62 12.67 -24.08
N PHE A 314 20.48 11.98 -24.14
CA PHE A 314 19.19 12.53 -24.52
C PHE A 314 18.70 13.58 -23.52
N ALA A 315 18.74 13.30 -22.22
CA ALA A 315 18.33 14.25 -21.19
C ALA A 315 19.21 15.51 -21.21
N ALA A 316 20.54 15.34 -21.24
CA ALA A 316 21.48 16.46 -21.31
C ALA A 316 21.29 17.28 -22.59
N GLY A 317 21.15 16.62 -23.75
CA GLY A 317 20.91 17.28 -25.03
C GLY A 317 19.59 18.06 -25.05
N THR A 318 18.52 17.46 -24.53
CA THR A 318 17.20 18.10 -24.45
C THR A 318 17.23 19.30 -23.51
N THR A 319 17.79 19.16 -22.30
CA THR A 319 17.92 20.28 -21.36
C THR A 319 18.76 21.41 -21.95
N LEU A 320 19.89 21.09 -22.58
CA LEU A 320 20.74 22.10 -23.22
C LEU A 320 20.00 22.82 -24.36
N LEU A 321 19.29 22.09 -25.22
CA LEU A 321 18.54 22.68 -26.32
C LEU A 321 17.43 23.60 -25.81
N VAL A 322 16.61 23.13 -24.86
CA VAL A 322 15.53 23.93 -24.26
C VAL A 322 16.11 25.16 -23.57
N PHE A 323 17.25 25.03 -22.88
CA PHE A 323 17.93 26.16 -22.26
C PHE A 323 18.42 27.19 -23.29
N VAL A 324 19.11 26.75 -24.35
CA VAL A 324 19.65 27.65 -25.39
C VAL A 324 18.52 28.36 -26.13
N VAL A 325 17.49 27.61 -26.55
CA VAL A 325 16.33 28.18 -27.25
C VAL A 325 15.55 29.11 -26.31
N GLY A 326 15.27 28.68 -25.08
CA GLY A 326 14.55 29.48 -24.10
C GLY A 326 15.28 30.76 -23.72
N LEU A 327 16.59 30.69 -23.49
CA LEU A 327 17.43 31.87 -23.23
C LEU A 327 17.49 32.79 -24.46
N GLY A 328 17.62 32.23 -25.66
CA GLY A 328 17.61 32.98 -26.91
C GLY A 328 16.30 33.74 -27.12
N LEU A 329 15.16 33.08 -26.91
CA LEU A 329 13.83 33.70 -26.98
C LEU A 329 13.65 34.76 -25.88
N ALA A 330 14.06 34.48 -24.65
CA ALA A 330 13.98 35.44 -23.55
C ALA A 330 14.80 36.71 -23.86
N GLN A 331 16.01 36.56 -24.40
CA GLN A 331 16.86 37.68 -24.78
C GLN A 331 16.28 38.47 -25.95
N LEU A 332 15.71 37.78 -26.94
CA LEU A 332 15.03 38.41 -28.07
C LEU A 332 13.82 39.25 -27.58
N MET A 333 12.98 38.69 -26.71
CA MET A 333 11.83 39.39 -26.10
C MET A 333 12.24 40.52 -25.15
N HIS A 334 13.45 40.49 -24.60
CA HIS A 334 13.95 41.60 -23.79
C HIS A 334 14.18 42.87 -24.64
N THR A 335 14.38 42.75 -25.96
CA THR A 335 14.65 43.92 -26.82
C THR A 335 13.41 44.83 -26.98
N ARG A 336 13.59 46.13 -26.73
CA ARG A 336 12.49 47.13 -26.70
C ARG A 336 11.91 47.47 -28.08
N THR A 337 12.56 47.06 -29.16
CA THR A 337 12.18 47.36 -30.55
C THR A 337 11.24 46.34 -31.18
N LEU A 338 10.98 45.21 -30.50
CA LEU A 338 10.13 44.14 -31.00
C LEU A 338 8.64 44.51 -30.90
N ARG A 339 8.03 44.78 -32.06
CA ARG A 339 6.59 45.08 -32.18
C ARG A 339 5.77 43.80 -32.04
N GLY A 340 4.72 43.83 -31.19
CA GLY A 340 3.83 42.69 -30.96
C GLY A 340 4.23 41.76 -29.81
N ARG A 341 5.16 42.18 -28.94
CA ARG A 341 5.71 41.37 -27.83
C ARG A 341 4.69 40.73 -26.88
N THR A 342 3.50 41.31 -26.72
CA THR A 342 2.45 40.74 -25.84
C THR A 342 1.66 39.61 -26.51
N LEU A 343 1.74 39.51 -27.85
CA LEU A 343 1.05 38.49 -28.65
C LEU A 343 1.95 37.27 -28.93
N TYR A 344 3.25 37.50 -29.12
CA TYR A 344 4.29 36.46 -29.20
C TYR A 344 4.67 35.94 -27.81
#